data_AF-A0A258CLF0-F1
#
_entry.id   AF-A0A258CLF0-F1
#
_cell.length_a   1.000
_cell.length_b   1.000
_cell.length_c   1.000
_cell.angle_alpha   90.00
_cell.angle_beta   90.00
_cell.angle_gamma   90.00
#
_symmetry.space_group_name_H-M   'P 1'
#
loop_
_entity.id
_entity.type
_entity.pdbx_description
1 polymer ?
#
loop_
_entity_poly.entity_id
_entity_poly.type
_entity_poly.pdbx_seq_one_letter_code
_entity_poly.pdbx_strand_id
1 'polypeptide(L)'
;MSQFKEISLQGLWKNNPGLVQLLGLCPLLAVTGTVTNALGLGLATLLVLLGSNIVVSLVRLHVPDEIRIPIFVLIIASFVTVVQLLMNAFTFGLYQSLGIFIPLIVTNCAIIGRAEAFA
;
A
#
# COMPACT_ATOMS: atom_id res chain seq x y z
N MET A 1 25.69 24.05 -7.98
CA MET A 1 25.76 23.49 -6.61
C MET A 1 24.38 23.36 -5.92
N SER A 2 23.24 23.68 -6.54
CA SER A 2 21.91 23.68 -5.89
C SER A 2 21.00 22.49 -6.18
N GLN A 3 21.22 21.73 -7.26
CA GLN A 3 20.30 20.66 -7.70
C GLN A 3 20.10 19.55 -6.65
N PHE A 4 21.17 19.03 -6.02
CA PHE A 4 21.03 18.01 -4.98
C PHE A 4 20.30 18.50 -3.73
N LYS A 5 20.41 19.79 -3.41
CA LYS A 5 19.75 20.40 -2.24
C LYS A 5 18.26 20.60 -2.49
N GLU A 6 17.87 21.01 -3.71
CA GLU A 6 16.47 21.11 -4.13
C GLU A 6 15.79 19.73 -4.21
N ILE A 7 16.44 18.74 -4.81
CA ILE A 7 15.93 17.36 -4.90
C ILE A 7 15.74 16.78 -3.49
N SER A 8 16.69 17.01 -2.58
CA SER A 8 16.59 16.56 -1.19
C SER A 8 15.46 17.28 -0.44
N LEU A 9 15.30 18.60 -0.61
CA LEU A 9 14.22 19.36 0.04
C LEU A 9 12.83 19.01 -0.50
N GLN A 10 12.69 18.79 -1.81
CA GLN A 10 11.41 18.37 -2.40
C GLN A 10 11.03 16.95 -1.96
N GLY A 11 11.98 16.01 -1.98
CA GLY A 11 11.74 14.62 -1.59
C GLY A 11 11.44 14.44 -0.11
N LEU A 12 12.14 15.16 0.78
CA LEU A 12 11.99 14.99 2.22
C LEU A 12 10.85 15.85 2.82
N TRP A 13 10.61 17.07 2.30
CA TRP A 13 9.78 18.08 2.99
C TRP A 13 8.53 18.54 2.22
N LYS A 14 8.44 18.40 0.89
CA LYS A 14 7.23 18.84 0.15
C LYS A 14 6.39 17.70 -0.44
N ASN A 15 7.01 16.58 -0.83
CA ASN A 15 6.34 15.47 -1.52
C ASN A 15 6.40 14.13 -0.78
N ASN A 16 6.75 14.11 0.52
CA ASN A 16 6.82 12.86 1.25
C ASN A 16 5.40 12.42 1.68
N PRO A 17 4.86 11.30 1.15
CA PRO A 17 3.53 10.82 1.50
C PRO A 17 3.36 10.52 2.99
N GLY A 18 4.47 10.18 3.68
CA GLY A 18 4.47 9.92 5.12
C GLY A 18 4.54 11.17 6.01
N LEU A 19 5.39 12.15 5.67
CA LEU A 19 5.63 13.33 6.54
C LEU A 19 4.72 14.52 6.25
N VAL A 20 4.27 14.71 5.01
CA VAL A 20 3.56 15.95 4.58
C VAL A 20 2.11 15.67 4.25
N GLN A 21 1.83 14.51 3.66
CA GLN A 21 0.49 14.17 3.16
C GLN A 21 -0.32 13.31 4.14
N LEU A 22 0.33 12.78 5.19
CA LEU A 22 -0.29 11.98 6.26
C LEU A 22 -1.15 10.82 5.71
N LEU A 23 -0.75 10.23 4.58
CA LEU A 23 -1.45 9.12 3.93
C LEU A 23 -0.98 7.78 4.50
N GLY A 24 -1.92 6.90 4.86
CA GLY A 24 -1.60 5.54 5.35
C GLY A 24 -1.40 5.42 6.86
N LEU A 25 -1.94 6.36 7.65
CA LEU A 25 -1.85 6.32 9.12
C LEU A 25 -2.64 5.17 9.75
N CYS A 26 -3.74 4.73 9.15
CA CYS A 26 -4.61 3.68 9.70
C CYS A 26 -3.85 2.36 9.99
N PRO A 27 -3.11 1.77 9.04
CA PRO A 27 -2.31 0.58 9.32
C PRO A 27 -1.09 0.89 10.20
N LEU A 28 -0.56 2.11 10.13
CA LEU A 28 0.61 2.50 10.92
C LEU A 28 0.29 2.53 12.42
N LEU A 29 -0.81 3.20 12.79
CA LEU A 29 -1.26 3.28 14.19
C LEU A 29 -1.71 1.93 14.75
N ALA A 30 -2.21 1.03 13.90
CA ALA A 30 -2.68 -0.28 14.33
C ALA A 30 -1.52 -1.25 14.66
N VAL A 31 -0.34 -1.08 14.05
CA VAL A 31 0.72 -2.10 14.05
C VAL A 31 1.99 -1.66 14.80
N THR A 32 2.02 -0.47 15.38
CA THR A 32 3.15 0.07 16.18
C THR A 32 3.45 -0.69 17.48
N GLY A 33 2.63 -1.67 17.88
CA GLY A 33 2.81 -2.41 19.13
C GLY A 33 4.03 -3.34 19.16
N THR A 34 4.43 -3.93 18.02
CA THR A 34 5.60 -4.81 17.95
C THR A 34 6.33 -4.66 16.61
N VAL A 35 7.66 -4.75 16.66
CA VAL A 35 8.51 -4.63 15.46
C VAL A 35 8.25 -5.76 14.46
N THR A 36 7.96 -6.97 14.95
CA THR A 36 7.65 -8.13 14.10
C THR A 36 6.38 -7.93 13.29
N ASN A 37 5.33 -7.39 13.90
CA ASN A 37 4.08 -7.12 13.19
C ASN A 37 4.25 -5.96 12.20
N ALA A 38 5.00 -4.92 12.58
CA ALA A 38 5.27 -3.76 11.72
C ALA A 38 6.05 -4.15 10.47
N LEU A 39 7.09 -4.98 10.63
CA LEU A 39 7.85 -5.52 9.50
C LEU A 39 7.00 -6.47 8.65
N GLY A 40 6.20 -7.33 9.26
CA GLY A 40 5.30 -8.23 8.55
C GLY A 40 4.30 -7.49 7.66
N LEU A 41 3.61 -6.48 8.22
CA LEU A 41 2.66 -5.67 7.46
C LEU A 41 3.36 -4.80 6.41
N GLY A 42 4.54 -4.24 6.73
CA GLY A 42 5.32 -3.43 5.79
C GLY A 42 5.77 -4.23 4.57
N LEU A 43 6.27 -5.45 4.76
CA LEU A 43 6.65 -6.33 3.66
C LEU A 43 5.44 -6.79 2.83
N ALA A 44 4.34 -7.13 3.50
CA ALA A 44 3.09 -7.50 2.83
C ALA A 44 2.55 -6.37 1.95
N THR A 45 2.48 -5.14 2.49
CA THR A 45 2.02 -3.96 1.75
C THR A 45 2.93 -3.63 0.56
N LEU A 46 4.25 -3.80 0.70
CA LEU A 46 5.22 -3.58 -0.38
C LEU A 46 5.03 -4.59 -1.53
N LEU A 47 4.82 -5.88 -1.22
CA LEU A 47 4.52 -6.90 -2.23
C LEU A 47 3.20 -6.62 -2.95
N VAL A 48 2.14 -6.27 -2.21
CA VAL A 48 0.84 -5.93 -2.80
C VAL A 48 0.96 -4.71 -3.69
N LEU A 49 1.66 -3.66 -3.25
CA LEU A 49 1.85 -2.42 -4.01
C LEU A 49 2.61 -2.65 -5.32
N LEU A 50 3.65 -3.50 -5.31
CA LEU A 50 4.38 -3.84 -6.53
C LEU A 50 3.49 -4.63 -7.50
N GLY A 51 2.80 -5.66 -7.02
CA GLY A 51 1.92 -6.48 -7.85
C GLY A 51 0.75 -5.69 -8.43
N SER A 52 0.10 -4.86 -7.62
CA SER A 52 -1.06 -4.07 -8.05
C SER A 52 -0.68 -3.00 -9.07
N ASN A 53 0.46 -2.30 -8.93
CA ASN A 53 0.90 -1.31 -9.91
C ASN A 53 1.17 -1.91 -11.29
N ILE A 54 1.73 -3.13 -11.34
CA ILE A 54 1.98 -3.83 -12.61
C ILE A 54 0.66 -4.13 -13.32
N VAL A 55 -0.34 -4.64 -12.59
CA VAL A 55 -1.65 -4.97 -13.15
C VAL A 55 -2.44 -3.71 -13.53
N VAL A 56 -2.43 -2.69 -12.68
CA VAL A 56 -3.10 -1.40 -12.95
C VAL A 56 -2.55 -0.76 -14.21
N SER A 57 -1.22 -0.77 -14.41
CA SER A 57 -0.59 -0.25 -15.62
C SER A 57 -1.05 -0.97 -16.89
N LEU A 58 -1.45 -2.24 -16.80
CA LEU A 58 -1.89 -3.06 -17.94
C LEU A 58 -3.39 -2.88 -18.23
N VAL A 59 -4.19 -2.63 -17.19
CA VAL A 59 -5.65 -2.51 -17.26
C VAL A 59 -6.13 -1.08 -17.55
N ARG A 60 -5.31 -0.06 -17.25
CA ARG A 60 -5.63 1.38 -17.36
C ARG A 60 -6.32 1.81 -18.67
N LEU A 61 -5.91 1.24 -19.81
CA LEU A 61 -6.46 1.62 -21.13
C LEU A 61 -7.92 1.20 -21.36
N HIS A 62 -8.45 0.26 -20.58
CA HIS A 62 -9.79 -0.30 -20.75
C HIS A 62 -10.80 0.19 -19.71
N VAL A 63 -10.39 1.01 -18.74
CA VAL A 63 -11.22 1.39 -17.59
C VAL A 63 -11.86 2.77 -17.83
N PRO A 64 -13.21 2.88 -17.78
CA PRO A 64 -13.88 4.17 -17.83
C PRO A 64 -13.73 4.95 -16.52
N ASP A 65 -13.57 6.27 -16.62
CA ASP A 65 -13.25 7.17 -15.48
C ASP A 65 -14.25 7.09 -14.31
N GLU A 66 -15.52 6.84 -14.61
CA GLU A 66 -16.62 6.85 -13.65
C GLU A 66 -16.54 5.71 -12.62
N ILE A 67 -15.86 4.60 -12.94
CA ILE A 67 -15.72 3.41 -12.08
C ILE A 67 -14.26 3.04 -11.76
N ARG A 68 -13.32 3.98 -11.93
CA ARG A 68 -11.88 3.72 -11.74
C ARG A 68 -11.51 3.30 -10.31
N ILE A 69 -12.05 4.00 -9.30
CA ILE A 69 -11.70 3.78 -7.88
C ILE A 69 -12.13 2.38 -7.43
N PRO A 70 -13.39 1.95 -7.66
CA PRO A 70 -13.81 0.58 -7.34
C PRO A 70 -12.95 -0.50 -8.00
N ILE A 71 -12.58 -0.33 -9.27
CA ILE A 71 -11.77 -1.31 -10.01
C ILE A 71 -10.38 -1.45 -9.40
N PHE A 72 -9.71 -0.34 -9.07
CA PHE A 72 -8.38 -0.40 -8.44
C PHE A 72 -8.43 -1.03 -7.06
N VAL A 73 -9.45 -0.71 -6.26
CA VAL A 73 -9.66 -1.34 -4.95
C VAL A 73 -9.88 -2.84 -5.10
N LEU A 74 -10.61 -3.29 -6.12
CA LEU A 74 -10.87 -4.71 -6.38
C LEU A 74 -9.60 -5.46 -6.79
N ILE A 75 -8.76 -4.84 -7.63
CA ILE A 75 -7.44 -5.39 -7.99
C ILE A 75 -6.58 -5.54 -6.73
N ILE A 76 -6.46 -4.47 -5.92
CA ILE A 76 -5.67 -4.51 -4.67
C ILE A 76 -6.23 -5.58 -3.72
N ALA A 77 -7.55 -5.66 -3.56
CA ALA A 77 -8.21 -6.65 -2.72
C ALA A 77 -7.84 -8.08 -3.12
N SER A 78 -7.85 -8.40 -4.41
CA SER A 78 -7.46 -9.73 -4.89
C SER A 78 -6.01 -10.09 -4.52
N PHE A 79 -5.07 -9.16 -4.67
CA PHE A 79 -3.68 -9.36 -4.24
C PHE A 79 -3.55 -9.52 -2.73
N VAL A 80 -4.27 -8.71 -1.96
CA VAL A 80 -4.31 -8.82 -0.50
C VAL A 80 -4.85 -10.19 -0.08
N THR A 81 -5.88 -10.72 -0.74
CA THR A 81 -6.42 -12.06 -0.46
C THR A 81 -5.37 -13.15 -0.71
N VAL A 82 -4.60 -13.04 -1.81
CA VAL A 82 -3.49 -13.99 -2.07
C VAL A 82 -2.46 -13.94 -0.96
N VAL A 83 -2.05 -12.74 -0.52
CA VAL A 83 -1.12 -12.58 0.60
C VAL A 83 -1.70 -13.11 1.90
N GLN A 84 -3.00 -12.94 2.13
CA GLN A 84 -3.68 -13.45 3.32
C GLN A 84 -3.63 -14.98 3.40
N LEU A 85 -3.89 -15.66 2.28
CA LEU A 85 -3.78 -17.11 2.18
C LEU A 85 -2.33 -17.58 2.34
N LEU A 86 -1.37 -16.85 1.78
CA LEU A 86 0.05 -17.17 1.87
C LEU A 86 0.57 -17.03 3.32
N MET A 87 0.16 -15.98 4.04
CA MET A 87 0.48 -15.81 5.46
C MET A 87 -0.14 -16.90 6.33
N ASN A 88 -1.37 -17.33 6.04
CA ASN A 88 -2.00 -18.44 6.75
C ASN A 88 -1.20 -19.76 6.58
N ALA A 89 -0.61 -19.98 5.40
CA ALA A 89 0.16 -21.18 5.10
C ALA A 89 1.58 -21.18 5.69
N PHE A 90 2.30 -20.05 5.66
CA PHE A 90 3.72 -19.99 6.07
C PHE A 90 3.95 -19.40 7.46
N THR A 91 3.10 -18.48 7.93
CA THR A 91 3.34 -17.70 9.15
C THR A 91 2.09 -17.57 10.02
N PHE A 92 1.57 -18.72 10.50
CA PHE A 92 0.36 -18.80 11.31
C PHE A 92 0.38 -17.90 12.56
N GLY A 93 1.54 -17.76 13.21
CA GLY A 93 1.69 -16.87 14.38
C GLY A 93 1.47 -15.38 14.06
N LEU A 94 1.94 -14.91 12.90
CA LEU A 94 1.65 -13.55 12.43
C LEU A 94 0.20 -13.43 11.96
N TYR A 95 -0.32 -14.45 11.27
CA TYR A 95 -1.70 -14.45 10.78
C TYR A 95 -2.74 -14.28 11.89
N GLN A 96 -2.51 -14.88 13.07
CA GLN A 96 -3.45 -14.77 14.20
C GLN A 96 -3.58 -13.33 14.74
N SER A 97 -2.49 -12.55 14.70
CA SER A 97 -2.51 -11.13 15.12
C SER A 97 -2.86 -10.17 13.99
N LEU A 98 -2.37 -10.44 12.78
CA LEU A 98 -2.49 -9.54 11.63
C LEU A 98 -3.74 -9.80 10.79
N GLY A 99 -4.41 -10.96 10.95
CA GLY A 99 -5.56 -11.40 10.18
C GLY A 99 -6.66 -10.35 10.01
N ILE A 100 -6.97 -9.64 11.09
CA ILE A 100 -7.99 -8.59 11.15
C ILE A 100 -7.48 -7.28 10.50
N PHE A 101 -6.16 -7.09 10.46
CA PHE A 101 -5.55 -5.87 9.94
C PHE A 101 -5.22 -5.94 8.44
N ILE A 102 -5.24 -7.12 7.83
CA ILE A 102 -4.96 -7.31 6.40
C ILE A 102 -5.92 -6.52 5.50
N PRO A 103 -7.24 -6.43 5.78
CA PRO A 103 -8.14 -5.54 5.04
C PRO A 103 -7.75 -4.05 5.07
N LEU A 104 -7.02 -3.57 6.10
CA LEU A 104 -6.53 -2.18 6.12
C LEU A 104 -5.46 -1.91 5.05
N ILE A 105 -4.88 -2.94 4.44
CA ILE A 105 -4.01 -2.79 3.27
C ILE A 105 -4.83 -2.31 2.07
N VAL A 106 -6.03 -2.86 1.87
CA VAL A 106 -6.91 -2.50 0.73
C VAL A 106 -7.36 -1.05 0.83
N THR A 107 -7.72 -0.60 2.02
CA THR A 107 -8.18 0.76 2.29
C THR A 107 -7.04 1.74 2.60
N ASN A 108 -5.78 1.34 2.38
CA ASN A 108 -4.65 2.21 2.64
C ASN A 108 -4.63 3.36 1.62
N CYS A 109 -4.90 4.57 2.10
CA CYS A 109 -4.95 5.78 1.27
C CYS A 109 -3.63 6.06 0.52
N ALA A 110 -2.48 5.62 1.04
CA ALA A 110 -1.21 5.78 0.33
C ALA A 110 -1.12 4.85 -0.89
N ILE A 111 -1.73 3.67 -0.83
CA ILE A 111 -1.76 2.70 -1.93
C ILE A 111 -2.74 3.17 -3.00
N ILE A 112 -3.94 3.61 -2.60
CA ILE A 112 -4.95 4.17 -3.51
C ILE A 112 -4.40 5.45 -4.17
N GLY A 113 -3.80 6.35 -3.38
CA GLY A 113 -3.17 7.59 -3.84
C GLY A 113 -2.05 7.37 -4.86
N ARG A 114 -1.31 6.28 -4.72
CA ARG A 114 -0.32 5.88 -5.71
C ARG A 114 -0.99 5.31 -6.95
N ALA A 115 -1.90 4.36 -6.81
CA ALA A 115 -2.60 3.75 -7.94
C ALA A 115 -3.28 4.80 -8.82
N GLU A 116 -3.90 5.82 -8.22
CA GLU A 116 -4.55 6.90 -8.96
C GLU A 116 -3.58 7.88 -9.64
N ALA A 117 -2.39 8.13 -9.05
CA ALA A 117 -1.38 9.00 -9.66
C ALA A 117 -0.69 8.33 -10.87
N PHE A 118 -0.64 7.00 -10.90
CA PHE A 118 -0.14 6.20 -12.02
C PHE A 118 -1.26 5.71 -12.95
N ALA A 119 -2.52 6.13 -12.73
CA ALA A 119 -3.72 5.83 -13.51
C ALA A 119 -4.33 7.05 -14.22
#